data_AF-H8WYP3-F1
#
_entry.id   AF-H8WYP3-F1
#
_cell.length_a   1.000
_cell.length_b   1.000
_cell.length_c   1.000
_cell.angle_alpha   90.00
_cell.angle_beta   90.00
_cell.angle_gamma   90.00
#
_symmetry.space_group_name_H-M   'P 1'
#
loop_
_entity.id
_entity.type
_entity.pdbx_description
1 polymer ?
#
loop_
_entity_poly.entity_id
_entity_poly.type
_entity_poly.pdbx_seq_one_letter_code
_entity_poly.pdbx_strand_id
1 'polypeptide(L)'
;MIKLHVWGYDEEISIISPSCIASAWLLNMIAQPQDMSFEIVPSNNPHLSKLNELPLLIDEDKQFSGFGNIAAYLTTKYNAGGTATLSEDQSLLDDSLIVLLESKFEALNKYNLFSNSKNHENYTRKLFAKFFPFPMMYNQSSKFYNDAQNQVRLLGLGEHKSSFLNFTSSGEDTETEFFNSELDEDVEKSKAISGLHEKSLVQKSETKKVLKESRSSMKCLLLVDQLFSRLEKLKAEQGSRGTFTFGDQPSAGDVLFLAYFFTLTHPSLPDKFILNYLMSNNSKYHQSFSDRLKDLQSKVGKVGPLRKPEGKEVPSLFNEVGYWTGLVSY
;
A
#
# COMPACT_ATOMS: atom_id res chain seq x y z
N MET A 1 -21.44 9.98 14.78
CA MET A 1 -21.52 8.79 13.89
C MET A 1 -20.20 8.67 13.17
N ILE A 2 -19.57 7.50 13.22
CA ILE A 2 -18.21 7.30 12.72
C ILE A 2 -18.24 7.05 11.21
N LYS A 3 -17.42 7.78 10.46
CA LYS A 3 -17.22 7.59 9.02
C LYS A 3 -15.77 7.28 8.74
N LEU A 4 -15.50 6.17 8.06
CA LEU A 4 -14.16 5.78 7.62
C LEU A 4 -14.05 5.96 6.11
N HIS A 5 -13.22 6.89 5.69
CA HIS A 5 -12.91 7.17 4.29
C HIS A 5 -11.71 6.31 3.84
N VAL A 6 -11.92 5.52 2.79
CA VAL A 6 -10.94 4.56 2.28
C VAL A 6 -10.78 4.61 0.76
N TRP A 7 -9.74 3.95 0.25
CA TRP A 7 -9.63 3.58 -1.15
C TRP A 7 -10.52 2.37 -1.45
N GLY A 8 -11.35 2.44 -2.48
CA GLY A 8 -12.26 1.35 -2.83
C GLY A 8 -13.13 1.69 -4.04
N TYR A 9 -13.88 0.72 -4.51
CA TYR A 9 -14.85 0.92 -5.58
C TYR A 9 -16.02 -0.04 -5.38
N ASP A 10 -17.24 0.46 -5.62
CA ASP A 10 -18.48 -0.25 -5.32
C ASP A 10 -18.55 -0.74 -3.86
N GLU A 11 -18.61 -2.07 -3.67
CA GLU A 11 -18.74 -2.75 -2.37
C GLU A 11 -17.42 -3.38 -1.90
N GLU A 12 -16.28 -2.98 -2.48
CA GLU A 12 -14.97 -3.54 -2.14
C GLU A 12 -13.95 -2.46 -1.79
N ILE A 13 -13.15 -2.74 -0.75
CA ILE A 13 -11.99 -1.93 -0.38
C ILE A 13 -10.82 -2.30 -1.29
N SER A 14 -10.10 -1.31 -1.77
CA SER A 14 -8.98 -1.49 -2.68
C SER A 14 -7.76 -2.07 -1.98
N ILE A 15 -7.08 -2.98 -2.67
CA ILE A 15 -5.77 -3.48 -2.26
C ILE A 15 -4.63 -2.46 -2.43
N ILE A 16 -4.88 -1.28 -3.01
CA ILE A 16 -3.83 -0.26 -3.19
C ILE A 16 -3.28 0.22 -1.83
N SER A 17 -4.13 0.29 -0.81
CA SER A 17 -3.74 0.76 0.52
C SER A 17 -4.06 -0.31 1.58
N PRO A 18 -3.04 -1.06 2.04
CA PRO A 18 -3.19 -2.01 3.14
C PRO A 18 -3.70 -1.34 4.42
N SER A 19 -3.27 -0.10 4.69
CA SER A 19 -3.74 0.70 5.83
C SER A 19 -5.26 0.95 5.80
N CYS A 20 -5.86 1.12 4.61
CA CYS A 20 -7.31 1.24 4.47
C CYS A 20 -8.03 -0.07 4.82
N ILE A 21 -7.52 -1.19 4.34
CA ILE A 21 -8.05 -2.54 4.65
C ILE A 21 -7.95 -2.80 6.15
N ALA A 22 -6.78 -2.54 6.74
CA ALA A 22 -6.53 -2.72 8.16
C ALA A 22 -7.46 -1.85 9.02
N SER A 23 -7.65 -0.58 8.66
CA SER A 23 -8.56 0.33 9.38
C SER A 23 -10.00 -0.17 9.33
N ALA A 24 -10.44 -0.67 8.19
CA ALA A 24 -11.78 -1.23 8.04
C ALA A 24 -11.95 -2.51 8.86
N TRP A 25 -10.97 -3.42 8.85
CA TRP A 25 -11.02 -4.63 9.69
C TRP A 25 -11.04 -4.27 11.17
N LEU A 26 -10.20 -3.34 11.60
CA LEU A 26 -10.15 -2.86 12.98
C LEU A 26 -11.49 -2.26 13.42
N LEU A 27 -12.07 -1.38 12.60
CA LEU A 27 -13.36 -0.78 12.88
C LEU A 27 -14.47 -1.82 13.00
N ASN A 28 -14.51 -2.82 12.11
CA ASN A 28 -15.51 -3.89 12.17
C ASN A 28 -15.39 -4.72 13.45
N MET A 29 -14.17 -5.11 13.85
CA MET A 29 -13.96 -5.91 15.07
C MET A 29 -14.36 -5.15 16.34
N ILE A 30 -14.19 -3.83 16.36
CA ILE A 30 -14.55 -3.00 17.52
C ILE A 30 -16.05 -2.67 17.52
N ALA A 31 -16.61 -2.38 16.36
CA ALA A 31 -17.99 -1.89 16.24
C ALA A 31 -19.05 -2.99 16.33
N GLN A 32 -18.78 -4.21 15.83
CA GLN A 32 -19.77 -5.30 15.85
C GLN A 32 -20.19 -5.72 17.27
N PRO A 33 -19.28 -5.93 18.24
CA PRO A 33 -19.67 -6.27 19.61
C PRO A 33 -20.47 -5.17 20.33
N GLN A 34 -20.36 -3.92 19.88
CA GLN A 34 -20.94 -2.75 20.54
C GLN A 34 -22.22 -2.24 19.86
N ASP A 35 -22.65 -2.87 18.77
CA ASP A 35 -23.77 -2.41 17.93
C ASP A 35 -23.66 -0.91 17.57
N MET A 36 -22.43 -0.48 17.28
CA MET A 36 -22.11 0.91 16.99
C MET A 36 -22.50 1.26 15.55
N SER A 37 -23.13 2.42 15.34
CA SER A 37 -23.37 2.94 13.99
C SER A 37 -22.09 3.52 13.37
N PHE A 38 -21.58 2.86 12.34
CA PHE A 38 -20.46 3.35 11.53
C PHE A 38 -20.74 3.15 10.05
N GLU A 39 -20.06 3.92 9.20
CA GLU A 39 -20.08 3.80 7.74
C GLU A 39 -18.67 3.73 7.18
N ILE A 40 -18.48 2.88 6.18
CA ILE A 40 -17.25 2.86 5.37
C ILE A 40 -17.56 3.48 4.02
N VAL A 41 -16.82 4.54 3.67
CA VAL A 41 -17.03 5.34 2.46
C VAL A 41 -15.81 5.20 1.55
N PRO A 42 -15.91 4.51 0.39
CA PRO A 42 -14.86 4.45 -0.60
C PRO A 42 -14.81 5.78 -1.37
N SER A 43 -14.25 6.79 -0.73
CA SER A 43 -14.22 8.16 -1.25
C SER A 43 -13.15 8.38 -2.31
N ASN A 44 -12.02 7.67 -2.26
CA ASN A 44 -10.90 7.84 -3.20
C ASN A 44 -10.37 9.29 -3.32
N ASN A 45 -10.69 10.15 -2.36
CA ASN A 45 -10.30 11.55 -2.36
C ASN A 45 -9.37 11.84 -1.17
N PRO A 46 -8.04 11.97 -1.41
CA PRO A 46 -7.09 12.27 -0.34
C PRO A 46 -7.26 13.69 0.24
N HIS A 47 -7.83 14.64 -0.51
CA HIS A 47 -7.99 16.04 -0.09
C HIS A 47 -8.99 16.24 1.06
N LEU A 48 -9.74 15.20 1.42
CA LEU A 48 -10.57 15.20 2.63
C LEU A 48 -9.74 15.26 3.91
N SER A 49 -8.51 14.75 3.86
CA SER A 49 -7.58 14.76 4.99
C SER A 49 -6.70 16.00 4.91
N LYS A 50 -6.42 16.61 6.07
CA LYS A 50 -5.44 17.70 6.19
C LYS A 50 -4.02 17.29 5.75
N LEU A 51 -3.72 15.99 5.85
CA LEU A 51 -2.43 15.41 5.44
C LEU A 51 -2.45 14.88 3.99
N ASN A 52 -3.54 15.07 3.24
CA ASN A 52 -3.73 14.53 1.90
C ASN A 52 -3.49 13.01 1.80
N GLU A 53 -3.92 12.27 2.82
CA GLU A 53 -3.75 10.82 2.91
C GLU A 53 -5.06 10.11 3.27
N LEU A 54 -5.17 8.86 2.82
CA LEU A 54 -6.20 7.91 3.26
C LEU A 54 -5.48 6.68 3.83
N PRO A 55 -5.98 6.05 4.91
CA PRO A 55 -7.32 6.17 5.48
C PRO A 55 -7.54 7.42 6.34
N LEU A 56 -8.80 7.87 6.41
CA LEU A 56 -9.26 8.99 7.25
C LEU A 56 -10.49 8.57 8.05
N LEU A 57 -10.44 8.70 9.37
CA LEU A 57 -11.58 8.51 10.26
C LEU A 57 -12.15 9.88 10.66
N ILE A 58 -13.45 10.05 10.48
CA ILE A 58 -14.20 11.22 10.93
C ILE A 58 -15.18 10.77 12.00
N ASP A 59 -15.00 11.27 13.22
CA ASP A 59 -15.94 11.09 14.31
C ASP A 59 -16.45 12.46 14.75
N GLU A 60 -17.68 12.76 14.34
CA GLU A 60 -18.31 14.08 14.49
C GLU A 60 -17.44 15.17 13.84
N ASP A 61 -16.73 15.97 14.64
CA ASP A 61 -15.85 17.06 14.16
C ASP A 61 -14.35 16.72 14.26
N LYS A 62 -14.00 15.52 14.74
CA LYS A 62 -12.60 15.09 14.87
C LYS A 62 -12.17 14.25 13.68
N GLN A 63 -11.02 14.60 13.11
CA GLN A 63 -10.42 13.92 11.98
C GLN A 63 -9.11 13.24 12.41
N PHE A 64 -8.97 11.97 12.08
CA PHE A 64 -7.75 11.19 12.34
C PHE A 64 -7.30 10.54 11.04
N SER A 65 -6.11 10.89 10.57
CA SER A 65 -5.52 10.34 9.34
C SER A 65 -4.39 9.36 9.66
N GLY A 66 -4.24 8.35 8.80
CA GLY A 66 -3.24 7.29 8.97
C GLY A 66 -3.69 6.17 9.92
N PHE A 67 -3.19 4.96 9.70
CA PHE A 67 -3.66 3.79 10.45
C PHE A 67 -3.29 3.88 11.94
N GLY A 68 -2.04 4.26 12.27
CA GLY A 68 -1.61 4.36 13.67
C GLY A 68 -2.49 5.30 14.52
N ASN A 69 -2.80 6.49 14.01
CA ASN A 69 -3.66 7.45 14.72
C ASN A 69 -5.11 6.95 14.86
N ILE A 70 -5.64 6.33 13.80
CA ILE A 70 -6.99 5.73 13.80
C ILE A 70 -7.05 4.60 14.82
N ALA A 71 -6.05 3.71 14.84
CA ALA A 71 -5.98 2.59 15.76
C ALA A 71 -5.88 3.06 17.21
N ALA A 72 -5.00 4.02 17.50
CA ALA A 72 -4.87 4.61 18.84
C ALA A 72 -6.19 5.23 19.31
N TYR A 73 -6.90 5.96 18.44
CA TYR A 73 -8.19 6.55 18.77
C TYR A 73 -9.27 5.50 19.05
N LEU A 74 -9.43 4.52 18.15
CA LEU A 74 -10.44 3.47 18.28
C LEU A 74 -10.20 2.61 19.53
N THR A 75 -8.95 2.23 19.79
CA THR A 75 -8.60 1.46 20.98
C THR A 75 -8.80 2.26 22.26
N THR A 76 -8.45 3.56 22.28
CA THR A 76 -8.61 4.37 23.49
C THR A 76 -10.08 4.64 23.82
N LYS A 77 -10.90 4.93 22.81
CA LYS A 77 -12.28 5.36 23.01
C LYS A 77 -13.26 4.19 23.11
N TYR A 78 -13.01 3.11 22.39
CA TYR A 78 -13.98 2.04 22.14
C TYR A 78 -13.43 0.63 22.38
N ASN A 79 -12.28 0.43 23.05
CA ASN A 79 -11.81 -0.94 23.28
C ASN A 79 -12.66 -1.67 24.35
N ALA A 80 -13.69 -2.38 23.89
CA ALA A 80 -14.54 -3.25 24.71
C ALA A 80 -14.28 -4.75 24.44
N GLY A 81 -13.04 -5.12 24.09
CA GLY A 81 -12.62 -6.53 23.95
C GLY A 81 -12.58 -7.09 22.52
N GLY A 82 -12.65 -6.23 21.49
CA GLY A 82 -12.45 -6.63 20.09
C GLY A 82 -10.98 -6.82 19.69
N THR A 83 -10.05 -6.24 20.45
CA THR A 83 -8.60 -6.30 20.23
C THR A 83 -7.89 -6.85 21.46
N ALA A 84 -6.64 -7.28 21.31
CA ALA A 84 -5.83 -7.71 22.44
C ALA A 84 -5.71 -6.61 23.52
N THR A 85 -5.87 -6.99 24.80
CA THR A 85 -5.56 -6.12 25.93
C THR A 85 -4.05 -6.17 26.18
N LEU A 86 -3.35 -5.11 25.80
CA LEU A 86 -1.89 -5.04 25.88
C LEU A 86 -1.45 -4.41 27.21
N SER A 87 -0.35 -4.90 27.78
CA SER A 87 0.38 -4.16 28.83
C SER A 87 1.06 -2.92 28.26
N GLU A 88 1.52 -1.98 29.11
CA GLU A 88 2.23 -0.77 28.65
C GLU A 88 3.43 -1.11 27.75
N ASP A 89 4.25 -2.09 28.16
CA ASP A 89 5.40 -2.54 27.37
C ASP A 89 4.98 -3.16 26.03
N GLN A 90 3.89 -3.93 26.01
CA GLN A 90 3.36 -4.53 24.79
C GLN A 90 2.73 -3.50 23.86
N SER A 91 2.10 -2.46 24.41
CA SER A 91 1.56 -1.34 23.65
C SER A 91 2.67 -0.59 22.91
N LEU A 92 3.80 -0.32 23.59
CA LEU A 92 4.96 0.31 22.96
C LEU A 92 5.56 -0.57 21.85
N LEU A 93 5.57 -1.90 22.05
CA LEU A 93 6.00 -2.84 21.03
C LEU A 93 5.04 -2.87 19.83
N ASP A 94 3.72 -2.83 20.06
CA ASP A 94 2.72 -2.77 19.00
C ASP A 94 2.84 -1.47 18.19
N ASP A 95 3.01 -0.32 18.85
CA ASP A 95 3.25 0.96 18.18
C ASP A 95 4.54 0.92 17.34
N SER A 96 5.61 0.34 17.89
CA SER A 96 6.87 0.16 17.15
C SER A 96 6.73 -0.77 15.95
N LEU A 97 5.85 -1.77 16.05
CA LEU A 97 5.52 -2.69 14.97
C LEU A 97 4.75 -1.95 13.88
N ILE A 98 3.72 -1.17 14.23
CA ILE A 98 2.96 -0.36 13.28
C ILE A 98 3.89 0.56 12.48
N VAL A 99 4.78 1.30 13.14
CA VAL A 99 5.75 2.18 12.47
C VAL A 99 6.70 1.40 11.56
N LEU A 100 7.15 0.21 11.98
CA LEU A 100 7.99 -0.66 11.17
C LEU A 100 7.26 -1.17 9.92
N LEU A 101 5.98 -1.50 10.04
CA LEU A 101 5.13 -1.94 8.93
C LEU A 101 4.88 -0.78 7.94
N GLU A 102 4.44 0.37 8.44
CA GLU A 102 4.18 1.57 7.61
C GLU A 102 5.43 2.09 6.90
N SER A 103 6.63 1.88 7.46
CA SER A 103 7.88 2.27 6.79
C SER A 103 8.40 1.24 5.79
N LYS A 104 8.50 -0.04 6.19
CA LYS A 104 9.17 -1.06 5.36
C LYS A 104 8.20 -1.87 4.51
N PHE A 105 7.07 -2.32 5.07
CA PHE A 105 6.09 -3.09 4.31
C PHE A 105 5.36 -2.23 3.30
N GLU A 106 5.09 -0.97 3.61
CA GLU A 106 4.50 -0.03 2.65
C GLU A 106 5.37 0.13 1.40
N ALA A 107 6.69 0.29 1.59
CA ALA A 107 7.64 0.38 0.48
C ALA A 107 7.68 -0.92 -0.35
N LEU A 108 7.61 -2.09 0.29
CA LEU A 108 7.53 -3.38 -0.42
C LEU A 108 6.21 -3.53 -1.19
N ASN A 109 5.10 -3.10 -0.59
CA ASN A 109 3.80 -3.11 -1.24
C ASN A 109 3.78 -2.19 -2.46
N LYS A 110 4.35 -0.99 -2.32
CA LYS A 110 4.51 -0.03 -3.42
C LYS A 110 5.40 -0.58 -4.54
N TYR A 111 6.47 -1.30 -4.20
CA TYR A 111 7.26 -2.02 -5.20
C TYR A 111 6.39 -3.03 -5.97
N ASN A 112 5.64 -3.86 -5.25
CA ASN A 112 4.82 -4.91 -5.85
C ASN A 112 3.71 -4.37 -6.76
N LEU A 113 3.06 -3.26 -6.38
CA LEU A 113 1.92 -2.69 -7.10
C LEU A 113 2.30 -1.70 -8.20
N PHE A 114 3.34 -0.88 -8.00
CA PHE A 114 3.71 0.21 -8.91
C PHE A 114 5.03 -0.04 -9.63
N SER A 115 6.07 -0.48 -8.93
CA SER A 115 7.39 -0.67 -9.56
C SER A 115 7.47 -1.92 -10.42
N ASN A 116 6.71 -2.97 -10.11
CA ASN A 116 6.62 -4.15 -10.97
C ASN A 116 5.76 -3.82 -12.20
N SER A 117 6.41 -3.72 -13.36
CA SER A 117 5.79 -3.37 -14.64
C SER A 117 4.56 -4.22 -14.95
N LYS A 118 4.60 -5.53 -14.70
CA LYS A 118 3.47 -6.43 -14.98
C LYS A 118 2.26 -6.12 -14.12
N ASN A 119 2.46 -5.86 -12.83
CA ASN A 119 1.37 -5.52 -11.90
C ASN A 119 0.84 -4.11 -12.15
N HIS A 120 1.73 -3.15 -12.40
CA HIS A 120 1.33 -1.77 -12.64
C HIS A 120 0.46 -1.63 -13.90
N GLU A 121 0.92 -2.15 -15.03
CA GLU A 121 0.23 -2.00 -16.32
C GLU A 121 -1.08 -2.80 -16.38
N ASN A 122 -1.07 -4.02 -15.87
CA ASN A 122 -2.20 -4.93 -16.04
C ASN A 122 -3.24 -4.85 -14.92
N TYR A 123 -2.89 -4.29 -13.76
CA TYR A 123 -3.76 -4.20 -12.60
C TYR A 123 -3.90 -2.76 -12.09
N THR A 124 -2.84 -2.19 -11.52
CA THR A 124 -2.90 -0.93 -10.76
C THR A 124 -3.39 0.25 -11.60
N ARG A 125 -2.81 0.46 -12.80
CA ARG A 125 -3.21 1.56 -13.70
C ARG A 125 -4.67 1.47 -14.13
N LYS A 126 -5.18 0.25 -14.35
CA LYS A 126 -6.60 0.00 -14.70
C LYS A 126 -7.53 0.23 -13.51
N LEU A 127 -7.03 0.03 -12.29
CA LEU A 127 -7.78 0.28 -11.07
C LEU A 127 -7.96 1.79 -10.82
N PHE A 128 -6.92 2.59 -11.07
CA PHE A 128 -7.02 4.06 -11.01
C PHE A 128 -8.06 4.65 -11.98
N ALA A 129 -8.25 4.02 -13.14
CA ALA A 129 -9.30 4.40 -14.08
C ALA A 129 -10.72 4.24 -13.52
N LYS A 130 -10.91 3.39 -12.49
CA LYS A 130 -12.21 3.23 -11.80
C LYS A 130 -12.40 4.23 -10.68
N PHE A 131 -11.32 4.67 -10.03
CA PHE A 131 -11.39 5.58 -8.87
C PHE A 131 -11.60 7.03 -9.28
N PHE A 132 -11.09 7.42 -10.44
CA PHE A 132 -11.09 8.81 -10.88
C PHE A 132 -11.85 8.97 -12.19
N PRO A 133 -12.64 10.05 -12.34
CA PRO A 133 -13.27 10.37 -13.60
C PRO A 133 -12.22 10.82 -14.64
N PHE A 134 -12.58 10.69 -15.91
CA PHE A 134 -11.82 11.34 -16.99
C PHE A 134 -11.89 12.88 -16.84
N PRO A 135 -10.78 13.63 -16.97
CA PRO A 135 -9.42 13.21 -17.35
C PRO A 135 -8.46 12.96 -16.16
N MET A 136 -8.92 13.11 -14.91
CA MET A 136 -8.09 13.07 -13.70
C MET A 136 -7.32 11.75 -13.51
N MET A 137 -7.86 10.65 -14.05
CA MET A 137 -7.27 9.32 -13.97
C MET A 137 -5.79 9.25 -14.42
N TYR A 138 -5.37 10.07 -15.39
CA TYR A 138 -4.00 10.04 -15.89
C TYR A 138 -3.01 10.72 -14.95
N ASN A 139 -3.36 11.93 -14.49
CA ASN A 139 -2.49 12.71 -13.62
C ASN A 139 -2.30 12.02 -12.27
N GLN A 140 -3.40 11.54 -11.66
CA GLN A 140 -3.32 10.90 -10.35
C GLN A 140 -2.51 9.60 -10.40
N SER A 141 -2.73 8.74 -11.40
CA SER A 141 -1.94 7.51 -11.55
C SER A 141 -0.43 7.79 -11.63
N SER A 142 -0.02 8.84 -12.35
CA SER A 142 1.39 9.22 -12.46
C SER A 142 1.96 9.75 -11.14
N LYS A 143 1.20 10.55 -10.39
CA LYS A 143 1.63 11.02 -9.06
C LYS A 143 1.88 9.86 -8.10
N PHE A 144 0.92 8.96 -7.96
CA PHE A 144 1.07 7.77 -7.11
C PHE A 144 2.23 6.88 -7.53
N TYR A 145 2.45 6.75 -8.84
CA TYR A 145 3.59 6.01 -9.38
C TYR A 145 4.93 6.64 -8.99
N ASN A 146 5.07 7.96 -9.14
CA ASN A 146 6.29 8.68 -8.79
C ASN A 146 6.57 8.62 -7.28
N ASP A 147 5.54 8.79 -6.45
CA ASP A 147 5.67 8.68 -5.00
C ASP A 147 6.07 7.27 -4.58
N ALA A 148 5.49 6.25 -5.21
CA ALA A 148 5.88 4.87 -4.99
C ALA A 148 7.34 4.61 -5.39
N GLN A 149 7.78 5.09 -6.55
CA GLN A 149 9.18 4.98 -6.96
C GLN A 149 10.14 5.64 -5.97
N ASN A 150 9.80 6.83 -5.46
CA ASN A 150 10.63 7.54 -4.49
C ASN A 150 10.81 6.73 -3.19
N GLN A 151 9.75 6.12 -2.67
CA GLN A 151 9.79 5.30 -1.46
C GLN A 151 10.54 3.98 -1.68
N VAL A 152 10.34 3.36 -2.85
CA VAL A 152 11.05 2.13 -3.25
C VAL A 152 12.54 2.39 -3.47
N ARG A 153 12.90 3.57 -3.97
CA ARG A 153 14.30 4.01 -4.13
C ARG A 153 14.99 4.13 -2.78
N LEU A 154 14.30 4.67 -1.77
CA LEU A 154 14.84 4.76 -0.41
C LEU A 154 15.20 3.38 0.18
N LEU A 155 14.45 2.34 -0.20
CA LEU A 155 14.71 0.96 0.22
C LEU A 155 15.81 0.26 -0.62
N GLY A 156 16.37 0.92 -1.64
CA GLY A 156 17.40 0.35 -2.52
C GLY A 156 16.89 -0.72 -3.49
N LEU A 157 15.56 -0.78 -3.66
CA LEU A 157 14.86 -1.64 -4.63
C LEU A 157 14.68 -0.95 -5.99
N GLY A 158 14.62 0.38 -5.98
CA GLY A 158 14.50 1.20 -7.19
C GLY A 158 15.83 1.35 -7.94
N GLU A 159 15.74 1.92 -9.13
CA GLU A 159 16.94 2.27 -9.90
C GLU A 159 17.75 3.32 -9.13
N HIS A 160 18.99 2.96 -8.76
CA HIS A 160 19.98 3.98 -8.47
C HIS A 160 20.34 4.63 -9.80
N LYS A 161 19.78 5.81 -10.09
CA LYS A 161 20.47 6.77 -10.95
C LYS A 161 21.74 7.13 -10.16
N SER A 162 22.82 6.35 -10.33
CA SER A 162 24.15 6.68 -9.81
C SER A 162 24.75 7.81 -10.64
N SER A 163 24.03 8.92 -10.73
CA SER A 163 24.49 10.12 -11.38
C SER A 163 24.81 11.12 -10.28
N PHE A 164 26.09 11.14 -9.90
CA PHE A 164 26.69 12.14 -9.02
C PHE A 164 26.51 13.60 -9.51
N LEU A 165 25.85 13.82 -10.66
CA LEU A 165 25.76 15.09 -11.39
C LEU A 165 24.32 15.50 -11.78
N ASN A 166 23.29 15.04 -11.08
CA ASN A 166 21.90 15.43 -11.43
C ASN A 166 21.39 16.69 -10.69
N PHE A 167 22.27 17.65 -10.41
CA PHE A 167 21.90 18.92 -9.75
C PHE A 167 21.34 19.98 -10.73
N THR A 168 21.36 19.75 -12.04
CA THR A 168 21.07 20.81 -13.04
C THR A 168 19.85 20.59 -13.92
N SER A 169 19.05 19.54 -13.73
CA SER A 169 17.81 19.34 -14.51
C SER A 169 16.57 19.61 -13.65
N SER A 170 16.30 20.90 -13.43
CA SER A 170 14.98 21.37 -12.99
C SER A 170 14.00 21.24 -14.15
N GLY A 171 13.33 20.10 -14.25
CA GLY A 171 12.26 19.86 -15.23
C GLY A 171 11.45 18.63 -14.85
N GLU A 172 10.24 18.85 -14.34
CA GLU A 172 9.21 17.83 -14.13
C GLU A 172 8.65 17.39 -15.50
N ASP A 173 9.40 16.57 -16.23
CA ASP A 173 8.83 15.84 -17.36
C ASP A 173 8.50 14.43 -16.89
N THR A 174 7.20 14.13 -16.85
CA THR A 174 6.69 12.77 -16.72
C THR A 174 7.30 11.93 -17.83
N GLU A 175 8.25 11.04 -17.47
CA GLU A 175 8.91 10.11 -18.37
C GLU A 175 7.87 9.10 -18.95
N THR A 176 7.07 9.52 -19.92
CA THR A 176 6.36 8.60 -20.84
C THR A 176 7.28 8.04 -21.92
N GLU A 177 8.57 8.33 -21.85
CA GLU A 177 9.60 7.77 -22.70
C GLU A 177 10.61 6.98 -21.87
N PHE A 178 10.28 5.73 -21.53
CA PHE A 178 11.21 4.70 -21.06
C PHE A 178 12.33 4.35 -22.07
N PHE A 179 12.57 5.22 -23.06
CA PHE A 179 13.51 5.08 -24.14
C PHE A 179 14.70 6.05 -24.05
N ASN A 180 14.59 7.20 -23.36
CA ASN A 180 15.59 8.26 -23.52
C ASN A 180 16.59 8.47 -22.35
N SER A 181 16.38 7.93 -21.15
CA SER A 181 17.20 8.36 -20.00
C SER A 181 18.50 7.58 -19.75
N GLU A 182 18.76 6.47 -20.47
CA GLU A 182 19.97 5.64 -20.25
C GLU A 182 20.77 5.40 -21.54
N LEU A 183 20.43 6.08 -22.64
CA LEU A 183 21.15 6.01 -23.91
C LEU A 183 22.19 7.14 -24.07
N ASP A 184 22.24 8.14 -23.19
CA ASP A 184 22.91 9.42 -23.48
C ASP A 184 24.34 9.59 -22.94
N GLU A 185 25.24 8.65 -23.18
CA GLU A 185 26.67 9.01 -23.31
C GLU A 185 27.39 8.26 -24.45
N ASP A 186 26.97 7.02 -24.76
CA ASP A 186 27.54 6.24 -25.88
C ASP A 186 26.77 6.41 -27.20
N VAL A 187 25.52 6.90 -27.18
CA VAL A 187 24.64 6.92 -28.37
C VAL A 187 24.73 8.20 -29.18
N GLU A 188 25.07 9.36 -28.60
CA GLU A 188 25.26 10.60 -29.39
C GLU A 188 26.38 10.49 -30.44
N LYS A 189 27.29 9.51 -30.30
CA LYS A 189 28.36 9.25 -31.27
C LYS A 189 28.05 8.16 -32.31
N SER A 190 26.94 7.43 -32.20
CA SER A 190 26.59 6.38 -33.17
C SER A 190 25.32 6.74 -33.94
N LYS A 191 25.50 7.51 -35.03
CA LYS A 191 24.46 7.67 -36.07
C LYS A 191 23.88 6.29 -36.39
N ALA A 192 22.57 6.11 -36.28
CA ALA A 192 21.90 4.83 -36.55
C ALA A 192 22.24 4.32 -37.97
N ILE A 193 23.09 3.31 -38.08
CA ILE A 193 23.62 2.85 -39.38
C ILE A 193 22.68 1.83 -40.06
N SER A 194 21.69 1.23 -39.36
CA SER A 194 20.77 0.26 -39.97
C SER A 194 19.57 -0.09 -39.06
N GLY A 195 18.40 -0.39 -39.64
CA GLY A 195 17.24 -0.93 -38.90
C GLY A 195 17.49 -2.30 -38.25
N LEU A 196 18.53 -3.04 -38.67
CA LEU A 196 19.00 -4.23 -37.96
C LEU A 196 19.69 -3.87 -36.63
N HIS A 197 20.43 -2.76 -36.61
CA HIS A 197 21.08 -2.26 -35.41
C HIS A 197 20.05 -1.76 -34.39
N GLU A 198 19.05 -1.02 -34.86
CA GLU A 198 17.91 -0.59 -34.03
C GLU A 198 17.20 -1.77 -33.36
N LYS A 199 16.83 -2.81 -34.13
CA LYS A 199 16.24 -4.03 -33.56
C LYS A 199 17.14 -4.70 -32.54
N SER A 200 18.45 -4.77 -32.79
CA SER A 200 19.40 -5.33 -31.83
C SER A 200 19.52 -4.50 -30.56
N LEU A 201 19.49 -3.17 -30.66
CA LEU A 201 19.50 -2.26 -29.51
C LEU A 201 18.23 -2.40 -28.67
N VAL A 202 17.06 -2.47 -29.31
CA VAL A 202 15.78 -2.69 -28.61
C VAL A 202 15.82 -4.01 -27.84
N GLN A 203 16.24 -5.11 -28.46
CA GLN A 203 16.36 -6.41 -27.79
C GLN A 203 17.36 -6.38 -26.60
N LYS A 204 18.49 -5.70 -26.75
CA LYS A 204 19.45 -5.50 -25.65
C LYS A 204 18.84 -4.68 -24.52
N SER A 205 18.05 -3.66 -24.84
CA SER A 205 17.39 -2.83 -23.83
C SER A 205 16.30 -3.61 -23.08
N GLU A 206 15.50 -4.42 -23.78
CA GLU A 206 14.47 -5.27 -23.18
C GLU A 206 15.08 -6.34 -22.27
N THR A 207 16.14 -7.02 -22.72
CA THR A 207 16.84 -8.00 -21.89
C THR A 207 17.48 -7.38 -20.66
N LYS A 208 18.06 -6.17 -20.78
CA LYS A 208 18.59 -5.41 -19.63
C LYS A 208 17.47 -5.02 -18.66
N LYS A 209 16.31 -4.58 -19.14
CA LYS A 209 15.14 -4.25 -18.32
C LYS A 209 14.65 -5.47 -17.54
N VAL A 210 14.47 -6.61 -18.20
CA VAL A 210 14.07 -7.87 -17.55
C VAL A 210 15.08 -8.31 -16.48
N LEU A 211 16.39 -8.17 -16.76
CA LEU A 211 17.43 -8.52 -15.79
C LEU A 211 17.42 -7.59 -14.58
N LYS A 212 17.22 -6.28 -14.79
CA LYS A 212 17.08 -5.28 -13.73
C LYS A 212 15.87 -5.60 -12.84
N GLU A 213 14.70 -5.84 -13.45
CA GLU A 213 13.48 -6.22 -12.72
C GLU A 213 13.68 -7.51 -11.93
N SER A 214 14.31 -8.52 -12.53
CA SER A 214 14.64 -9.77 -11.83
C SER A 214 15.54 -9.53 -10.61
N ARG A 215 16.56 -8.68 -10.74
CA ARG A 215 17.44 -8.29 -9.63
C ARG A 215 16.67 -7.58 -8.51
N SER A 216 15.82 -6.61 -8.84
CA SER A 216 15.01 -5.90 -7.86
C SER A 216 13.99 -6.81 -7.19
N SER A 217 13.37 -7.73 -7.94
CA SER A 217 12.45 -8.72 -7.39
C SER A 217 13.15 -9.70 -6.46
N MET A 218 14.37 -10.15 -6.78
CA MET A 218 15.19 -10.95 -5.84
C MET A 218 15.50 -10.20 -4.55
N LYS A 219 15.89 -8.92 -4.63
CA LYS A 219 16.10 -8.10 -3.43
C LYS A 219 14.82 -7.95 -2.62
N CYS A 220 13.69 -7.71 -3.28
CA CYS A 220 12.37 -7.62 -2.64
C CYS A 220 12.05 -8.92 -1.88
N LEU A 221 12.29 -10.09 -2.49
CA LEU A 221 12.07 -11.39 -1.85
C LEU A 221 12.95 -11.58 -0.62
N LEU A 222 14.23 -11.19 -0.68
CA LEU A 222 15.12 -11.25 0.48
C LEU A 222 14.65 -10.34 1.62
N LEU A 223 14.16 -9.13 1.30
CA LEU A 223 13.62 -8.22 2.32
C LEU A 223 12.32 -8.76 2.94
N VAL A 224 11.44 -9.33 2.12
CA VAL A 224 10.23 -10.02 2.59
C VAL A 224 10.61 -11.13 3.56
N ASP A 225 11.55 -12.01 3.19
CA ASP A 225 12.01 -13.09 4.05
C ASP A 225 12.59 -12.60 5.39
N GLN A 226 13.41 -11.55 5.36
CA GLN A 226 13.97 -10.94 6.56
C GLN A 226 12.90 -10.37 7.49
N LEU A 227 11.90 -9.68 6.94
CA LEU A 227 10.82 -9.07 7.71
C LEU A 227 9.89 -10.13 8.31
N PHE A 228 9.49 -11.13 7.53
CA PHE A 228 8.64 -12.22 8.01
C PHE A 228 9.36 -13.01 9.12
N SER A 229 10.66 -13.29 8.93
CA SER A 229 11.49 -13.93 9.95
C SER A 229 11.59 -13.08 11.23
N ARG A 230 11.66 -11.74 11.10
CA ARG A 230 11.70 -10.84 12.25
C ARG A 230 10.39 -10.85 13.03
N LEU A 231 9.24 -10.92 12.36
CA LEU A 231 7.94 -10.98 13.01
C LEU A 231 7.72 -12.29 13.76
N GLU A 232 8.15 -13.41 13.18
CA GLU A 232 8.09 -14.71 13.89
C GLU A 232 9.03 -14.75 15.10
N LYS A 233 10.21 -14.13 15.01
CA LYS A 233 11.09 -13.95 16.18
C LYS A 233 10.43 -13.11 17.27
N LEU A 234 9.80 -12.00 16.90
CA LEU A 234 9.09 -11.14 17.84
C LEU A 234 7.97 -11.92 18.55
N LYS A 235 7.18 -12.70 17.81
CA LYS A 235 6.18 -13.59 18.41
C LYS A 235 6.81 -14.62 19.37
N ALA A 236 7.94 -15.21 18.99
CA ALA A 236 8.64 -16.18 19.84
C ALA A 236 9.18 -15.55 21.13
N GLU A 237 9.69 -14.32 21.07
CA GLU A 237 10.21 -13.55 22.21
C GLU A 237 9.11 -13.15 23.20
N GLN A 238 7.90 -12.87 22.73
CA GLN A 238 6.77 -12.55 23.59
C GLN A 238 6.24 -13.76 24.37
N GLY A 239 6.59 -14.99 23.98
CA GLY A 239 6.24 -16.21 24.72
C GLY A 239 4.74 -16.47 24.94
N SER A 240 3.88 -15.69 24.28
CA SER A 240 2.43 -15.75 24.43
C SER A 240 1.90 -16.96 23.65
N ARG A 241 1.17 -17.86 24.32
CA ARG A 241 0.62 -19.11 23.73
C ARG A 241 -0.61 -18.85 22.85
N GLY A 242 -0.50 -17.91 21.91
CA GLY A 242 -1.61 -17.47 21.08
C GLY A 242 -1.37 -17.50 19.58
N THR A 243 -2.47 -17.39 18.84
CA THR A 243 -2.47 -17.34 17.37
C THR A 243 -1.78 -16.08 16.85
N PHE A 244 -1.97 -14.94 17.53
CA PHE A 244 -1.42 -13.63 17.18
C PHE A 244 -0.16 -13.30 17.98
N THR A 245 0.41 -12.11 17.78
CA THR A 245 1.71 -11.74 18.35
C THR A 245 1.66 -11.62 19.88
N PHE A 246 0.58 -11.05 20.42
CA PHE A 246 0.43 -10.77 21.85
C PHE A 246 -0.64 -11.64 22.54
N GLY A 247 -1.13 -12.70 21.88
CA GLY A 247 -2.14 -13.60 22.45
C GLY A 247 -3.12 -14.17 21.42
N ASP A 248 -4.33 -14.49 21.88
CA ASP A 248 -5.39 -15.09 21.07
C ASP A 248 -6.24 -14.07 20.31
N GLN A 249 -6.19 -12.81 20.73
CA GLN A 249 -6.82 -11.70 20.01
C GLN A 249 -5.79 -10.92 19.19
N PRO A 250 -6.18 -10.37 18.03
CA PRO A 250 -5.29 -9.56 17.21
C PRO A 250 -5.01 -8.21 17.88
N SER A 251 -3.76 -7.79 17.85
CA SER A 251 -3.35 -6.39 18.12
C SER A 251 -3.53 -5.50 16.89
N ALA A 252 -3.43 -4.18 17.04
CA ALA A 252 -3.55 -3.29 15.89
C ALA A 252 -2.42 -3.52 14.88
N GLY A 253 -1.19 -3.77 15.34
CA GLY A 253 -0.06 -4.14 14.49
C GLY A 253 -0.26 -5.49 13.78
N ASP A 254 -0.88 -6.49 14.44
CA ASP A 254 -1.23 -7.76 13.79
C ASP A 254 -2.23 -7.55 12.65
N VAL A 255 -3.25 -6.73 12.87
CA VAL A 255 -4.27 -6.41 11.84
C VAL A 255 -3.61 -5.76 10.63
N LEU A 256 -2.73 -4.77 10.87
CA LEU A 256 -2.01 -4.09 9.80
C LEU A 256 -1.09 -5.04 9.04
N PHE A 257 -0.33 -5.87 9.75
CA PHE A 257 0.54 -6.86 9.13
C PHE A 257 -0.24 -7.85 8.25
N LEU A 258 -1.37 -8.35 8.75
CA LEU A 258 -2.23 -9.27 7.99
C LEU A 258 -2.83 -8.57 6.75
N ALA A 259 -3.11 -7.27 6.81
CA ALA A 259 -3.57 -6.51 5.65
C ALA A 259 -2.46 -6.36 4.59
N TYR A 260 -1.22 -6.14 5.02
CA TYR A 260 -0.06 -6.17 4.13
C TYR A 260 0.13 -7.56 3.50
N PHE A 261 0.07 -8.62 4.31
CA PHE A 261 0.17 -10.00 3.84
C PHE A 261 -0.92 -10.32 2.81
N PHE A 262 -2.17 -9.96 3.08
CA PHE A 262 -3.30 -10.13 2.16
C PHE A 262 -3.07 -9.41 0.83
N THR A 263 -2.57 -8.19 0.87
CA THR A 263 -2.29 -7.39 -0.33
C THR A 263 -1.15 -7.98 -1.16
N LEU A 264 -0.05 -8.39 -0.52
CA LEU A 264 1.11 -8.99 -1.18
C LEU A 264 0.80 -10.36 -1.81
N THR A 265 -0.18 -11.08 -1.26
CA THR A 265 -0.58 -12.43 -1.70
C THR A 265 -1.87 -12.46 -2.51
N HIS A 266 -2.40 -11.30 -2.89
CA HIS A 266 -3.72 -11.20 -3.49
C HIS A 266 -3.82 -11.95 -4.83
N PRO A 267 -4.85 -12.79 -5.04
CA PRO A 267 -4.95 -13.67 -6.22
C PRO A 267 -5.18 -12.91 -7.53
N SER A 268 -5.68 -11.67 -7.49
CA SER A 268 -5.92 -10.86 -8.69
C SER A 268 -4.66 -10.18 -9.27
N LEU A 269 -3.51 -10.30 -8.60
CA LEU A 269 -2.25 -9.73 -9.11
C LEU A 269 -1.73 -10.56 -10.31
N PRO A 270 -1.36 -9.90 -11.42
CA PRO A 270 -0.80 -10.56 -12.61
C PRO A 270 0.51 -11.32 -12.33
N ASP A 271 1.44 -10.68 -11.64
CA ASP A 271 2.71 -11.27 -11.22
C ASP A 271 2.68 -11.61 -9.73
N LYS A 272 2.75 -12.91 -9.45
CA LYS A 272 2.58 -13.51 -8.12
C LYS A 272 3.91 -14.01 -7.55
N PHE A 273 5.02 -13.39 -7.92
CA PHE A 273 6.35 -13.84 -7.51
C PHE A 273 6.51 -13.99 -5.98
N ILE A 274 5.92 -13.09 -5.17
CA ILE A 274 5.95 -13.16 -3.70
C ILE A 274 5.16 -14.37 -3.20
N LEU A 275 3.95 -14.58 -3.71
CA LEU A 275 3.11 -15.72 -3.34
C LEU A 275 3.81 -17.04 -3.69
N ASN A 276 4.34 -17.14 -4.91
CA ASN A 276 5.04 -18.33 -5.38
C ASN A 276 6.28 -18.62 -4.52
N TYR A 277 7.05 -17.59 -4.16
CA TYR A 277 8.20 -17.72 -3.27
C TYR A 277 7.82 -18.19 -1.87
N LEU A 278 6.76 -17.61 -1.29
CA LEU A 278 6.27 -18.00 0.03
C LEU A 278 5.75 -19.44 0.03
N MET A 279 5.10 -19.88 -1.04
CA MET A 279 4.66 -21.27 -1.19
C MET A 279 5.82 -22.25 -1.37
N SER A 280 6.86 -21.89 -2.13
CA SER A 280 7.96 -22.80 -2.45
C SER A 280 9.02 -22.90 -1.36
N ASN A 281 9.47 -21.75 -0.80
CA ASN A 281 10.60 -21.71 0.12
C ASN A 281 10.14 -21.76 1.59
N ASN A 282 9.02 -21.10 1.88
CA ASN A 282 8.57 -20.80 3.25
C ASN A 282 7.13 -21.26 3.49
N SER A 283 6.80 -22.45 3.03
CA SER A 283 5.44 -23.01 3.08
C SER A 283 4.83 -22.96 4.50
N LYS A 284 5.65 -23.18 5.54
CA LYS A 284 5.23 -23.08 6.96
C LYS A 284 4.78 -21.67 7.35
N TYR A 285 5.53 -20.64 6.96
CA TYR A 285 5.17 -19.26 7.25
C TYR A 285 3.91 -18.86 6.49
N HIS A 286 3.84 -19.23 5.20
CA HIS A 286 2.66 -18.97 4.39
C HIS A 286 1.40 -19.60 5.00
N GLN A 287 1.46 -20.86 5.43
CA GLN A 287 0.36 -21.54 6.09
C GLN A 287 -0.03 -20.84 7.41
N SER A 288 0.94 -20.57 8.29
CA SER A 288 0.67 -19.91 9.57
C SER A 288 -0.01 -18.54 9.39
N PHE A 289 0.51 -17.70 8.50
CA PHE A 289 -0.06 -16.37 8.26
C PHE A 289 -1.40 -16.44 7.53
N SER A 290 -1.58 -17.40 6.63
CA SER A 290 -2.88 -17.63 5.97
C SER A 290 -3.94 -18.10 6.95
N ASP A 291 -3.59 -18.93 7.92
CA ASP A 291 -4.51 -19.39 8.95
C ASP A 291 -4.87 -18.26 9.92
N ARG A 292 -3.90 -17.42 10.32
CA ARG A 292 -4.17 -16.18 11.09
C ARG A 292 -5.07 -15.22 10.32
N LEU A 293 -4.86 -15.07 9.01
CA LEU A 293 -5.70 -14.22 8.16
C LEU A 293 -7.13 -14.75 8.09
N LYS A 294 -7.32 -16.07 7.95
CA LYS A 294 -8.66 -16.68 7.96
C LYS A 294 -9.36 -16.51 9.30
N ASP A 295 -8.64 -16.66 10.41
CA ASP A 295 -9.17 -16.41 11.76
C ASP A 295 -9.54 -14.93 11.95
N LEU A 296 -8.74 -14.01 11.42
CA LEU A 296 -9.09 -12.59 11.42
C LEU A 296 -10.35 -12.31 10.59
N GLN A 297 -10.41 -12.83 9.36
CA GLN A 297 -11.55 -12.61 8.46
C GLN A 297 -12.85 -13.23 8.99
N SER A 298 -12.76 -14.37 9.69
CA SER A 298 -13.92 -14.98 10.34
C SER A 298 -14.44 -14.12 11.50
N LYS A 299 -13.54 -13.49 12.28
CA LYS A 299 -13.88 -12.53 13.34
C LYS A 299 -14.44 -11.22 12.81
N VAL A 300 -13.92 -10.70 11.69
CA VAL A 300 -14.39 -9.47 11.03
C VAL A 300 -15.78 -9.68 10.39
N GLY A 301 -16.03 -10.85 9.82
CA GLY A 301 -17.27 -11.14 9.09
C GLY A 301 -17.40 -10.30 7.81
N LYS A 302 -18.62 -9.86 7.50
CA LYS A 302 -18.86 -8.95 6.37
C LYS A 302 -18.33 -7.57 6.76
N VAL A 303 -17.33 -7.06 6.02
CA VAL A 303 -16.87 -5.67 6.14
C VAL A 303 -18.09 -4.77 5.99
N GLY A 304 -18.32 -3.92 7.00
CA GLY A 304 -19.59 -3.26 7.38
C GLY A 304 -20.40 -2.53 6.31
N PRO A 305 -21.32 -1.62 6.67
CA PRO A 305 -22.15 -0.96 5.67
C PRO A 305 -21.29 -0.01 4.83
N LEU A 306 -21.05 -0.40 3.58
CA LEU A 306 -20.41 0.46 2.59
C LEU A 306 -21.45 1.42 2.02
N ARG A 307 -21.16 2.72 2.10
CA ARG A 307 -21.98 3.79 1.50
C ARG A 307 -21.20 4.42 0.36
N LYS A 308 -21.87 4.70 -0.77
CA LYS A 308 -21.24 5.43 -1.88
C LYS A 308 -20.87 6.86 -1.47
N PRO A 309 -19.74 7.41 -1.94
CA PRO A 309 -19.36 8.78 -1.63
C PRO A 309 -20.31 9.80 -2.26
N GLU A 310 -20.51 10.93 -1.59
CA GLU A 310 -21.43 11.98 -2.04
C GLU A 310 -20.78 13.37 -2.04
N GLY A 311 -21.16 14.21 -3.01
CA GLY A 311 -20.78 15.62 -3.07
C GLY A 311 -19.27 15.87 -3.08
N LYS A 312 -18.76 16.43 -1.97
CA LYS A 312 -17.34 16.80 -1.79
C LYS A 312 -16.42 15.58 -1.58
N GLU A 313 -17.00 14.44 -1.18
CA GLU A 313 -16.26 13.19 -0.97
C GLU A 313 -15.81 12.56 -2.28
N VAL A 314 -16.50 12.86 -3.40
CA VAL A 314 -16.19 12.31 -4.71
C VAL A 314 -14.99 13.04 -5.32
N PRO A 315 -14.01 12.34 -5.91
CA PRO A 315 -12.93 12.97 -6.63
C PRO A 315 -13.50 13.52 -7.94
N SER A 316 -13.72 14.83 -8.00
CA SER A 316 -14.24 15.51 -9.17
C SER A 316 -13.40 16.74 -9.49
N LEU A 317 -13.36 17.13 -10.76
CA LEU A 317 -12.59 18.30 -11.19
C LEU A 317 -13.08 19.58 -10.49
N PHE A 318 -14.38 19.67 -10.20
CA PHE A 318 -14.94 20.77 -9.42
C PHE A 318 -14.40 20.79 -7.98
N ASN A 319 -14.35 19.63 -7.33
CA ASN A 319 -13.81 19.54 -5.97
C ASN A 319 -12.32 19.84 -5.96
N GLU A 320 -11.54 19.31 -6.91
CA GLU A 320 -10.11 19.64 -7.08
C GLU A 320 -9.88 21.15 -7.22
N VAL A 321 -10.57 21.82 -8.15
CA VAL A 321 -10.47 23.28 -8.30
C VAL A 321 -10.92 23.99 -7.02
N GLY A 322 -11.95 23.48 -6.35
CA GLY A 322 -12.41 23.97 -5.05
C GLY A 322 -11.34 23.88 -3.95
N TYR A 323 -10.58 22.78 -3.90
CA TYR A 323 -9.47 22.60 -2.96
C TYR A 323 -8.33 23.57 -3.27
N TRP A 324 -7.97 23.72 -4.55
CA TRP A 324 -6.89 24.62 -4.99
C TRP A 324 -7.20 26.10 -4.74
N THR A 325 -8.47 26.48 -4.90
CA THR A 325 -8.94 27.86 -4.67
C THR A 325 -9.28 28.14 -3.20
N GLY A 326 -9.21 27.13 -2.32
CA GLY A 326 -9.59 27.24 -0.91
C GLY A 326 -11.10 27.40 -0.67
N LEU A 327 -11.94 27.22 -1.70
CA LEU A 327 -13.40 27.27 -1.59
C LEU A 327 -13.98 26.05 -0.87
N VAL A 328 -13.25 24.93 -0.85
CA VAL A 328 -13.61 23.71 -0.15
C VAL A 328 -12.50 23.37 0.84
N SER A 329 -12.80 23.48 2.13
CA SER A 329 -11.94 23.02 3.23
C SER A 329 -12.73 22.13 4.18
N TYR A 330 -12.05 21.14 4.76
CA TYR A 330 -12.57 20.22 5.79
C TYR A 330 -11.91 20.43 7.14
#